data_AF-A0AA96IZH7-F1
#
_entry.id   AF-A0AA96IZH7-F1
#
_cell.length_a   1.000
_cell.length_b   1.000
_cell.length_c   1.000
_cell.angle_alpha   90.00
_cell.angle_beta   90.00
_cell.angle_gamma   90.00
#
_symmetry.space_group_name_H-M   'P 1'
#
loop_
_entity.id
_entity.type
_entity.pdbx_description
1 polymer ?
#
loop_
_entity_poly.entity_id
_entity_poly.type
_entity_poly.pdbx_seq_one_letter_code
_entity_poly.pdbx_strand_id
1 'polypeptide(L)'
;MNKPLKARIAELRHLYQNPYAFIEYLDELDEPTSVPMELADADGAKLSASRKVLEDPYAYLDGDGGFSAGIVEATITTRSNDAGSKGAHAASSNNRKRRYNDAEIEAKAIALQRRLWRERDQLWEGAPPTNPIEVLDIRKALGLVGYDLVFESGLGNDPRTHIEVAGLIDRDAKVVKASLQFVEPAYQRFTLAHELGHAVLHPDGGGIHRDRPLDGMTRSREPGEREADRFATFFLMPEKLLRECFVQRFGTECFVLTDDTAFALSRTTSDAVQEKNPTLRHLARTLAAAETYNSRASKSLAAQFGVSVGAMAIRLEELGLLKA
;
A
#
# COMPACT_ATOMS: atom_id res chain seq x y z
N MET A 1 -24.60 -8.07 -14.07
CA MET A 1 -24.34 -8.51 -12.68
C MET A 1 -23.18 -7.69 -12.14
N ASN A 2 -23.33 -7.07 -10.96
CA ASN A 2 -22.25 -6.31 -10.35
C ASN A 2 -21.09 -7.25 -9.98
N LYS A 3 -19.86 -6.90 -10.35
CA LYS A 3 -18.67 -7.67 -9.95
C LYS A 3 -18.53 -7.62 -8.41
N PRO A 4 -18.05 -8.70 -7.77
CA PRO A 4 -17.80 -8.70 -6.32
C PRO A 4 -16.74 -7.64 -5.97
N LEU A 5 -16.81 -7.08 -4.75
CA LEU A 5 -15.94 -5.99 -4.29
C LEU A 5 -14.45 -6.32 -4.47
N LYS A 6 -14.02 -7.55 -4.13
CA LYS A 6 -12.65 -8.05 -4.31
C LYS A 6 -12.16 -7.90 -5.75
N ALA A 7 -12.98 -8.29 -6.73
CA ALA A 7 -12.65 -8.20 -8.15
C ALA A 7 -12.56 -6.75 -8.63
N ARG A 8 -13.42 -5.86 -8.10
CA ARG A 8 -13.38 -4.43 -8.41
C ARG A 8 -12.10 -3.79 -7.87
N ILE A 9 -11.70 -4.11 -6.65
CA ILE A 9 -10.46 -3.60 -6.05
C ILE A 9 -9.23 -4.10 -6.83
N ALA A 10 -9.20 -5.38 -7.20
CA ALA A 10 -8.12 -5.94 -8.01
C ALA A 10 -7.99 -5.22 -9.37
N GLU A 11 -9.11 -4.94 -10.04
CA GLU A 11 -9.13 -4.17 -11.29
C GLU A 11 -8.62 -2.74 -11.08
N LEU A 12 -8.97 -2.09 -9.98
CA LEU A 12 -8.52 -0.74 -9.66
C LEU A 12 -7.02 -0.69 -9.36
N ARG A 13 -6.47 -1.65 -8.60
CA ARG A 13 -5.03 -1.78 -8.36
C ARG A 13 -4.24 -1.95 -9.65
N HIS A 14 -4.71 -2.83 -10.53
CA HIS A 14 -4.12 -3.03 -11.85
C HIS A 14 -4.19 -1.75 -12.69
N LEU A 15 -5.35 -1.09 -12.73
CA LEU A 15 -5.55 0.17 -13.45
C LEU A 15 -4.60 1.27 -12.94
N TYR A 16 -4.33 1.30 -11.64
CA TYR A 16 -3.48 2.29 -11.00
C TYR A 16 -2.00 1.93 -10.98
N GLN A 17 -1.63 0.69 -11.34
CA GLN A 17 -0.28 0.16 -11.20
C GLN A 17 0.28 0.43 -9.79
N ASN A 18 -0.59 0.20 -8.80
CA ASN A 18 -0.32 0.50 -7.41
C ASN A 18 -0.77 -0.68 -6.55
N PRO A 19 0.17 -1.50 -6.05
CA PRO A 19 -0.15 -2.67 -5.23
C PRO A 19 -0.67 -2.27 -3.85
N TYR A 20 -0.65 -1.00 -3.45
CA TYR A 20 -1.19 -0.55 -2.16
C TYR A 20 -2.57 0.09 -2.28
N ALA A 21 -3.07 0.34 -3.50
CA ALA A 21 -4.38 0.95 -3.68
C ALA A 21 -5.48 0.06 -3.06
N PHE A 22 -6.31 0.65 -2.20
CA PHE A 22 -7.43 0.00 -1.50
C PHE A 22 -7.02 -1.26 -0.72
N ILE A 23 -5.78 -1.30 -0.22
CA ILE A 23 -5.29 -2.45 0.55
C ILE A 23 -6.12 -2.69 1.81
N GLU A 24 -6.66 -1.62 2.38
CA GLU A 24 -7.58 -1.60 3.50
C GLU A 24 -8.92 -2.29 3.24
N TYR A 25 -9.33 -2.52 1.99
CA TYR A 25 -10.59 -3.20 1.66
C TYR A 25 -10.42 -4.69 1.28
N LEU A 26 -9.18 -5.18 1.18
CA LEU A 26 -8.91 -6.54 0.71
C LEU A 26 -8.85 -7.57 1.82
N ASP A 27 -8.20 -7.23 2.93
CA ASP A 27 -8.02 -8.16 4.03
C ASP A 27 -9.35 -8.39 4.81
N GLU A 28 -10.38 -7.56 4.58
CA GLU A 28 -11.72 -7.67 5.18
C GLU A 28 -12.57 -8.77 4.48
N LEU A 29 -12.11 -9.22 3.30
CA LEU A 29 -12.73 -10.25 2.49
C LEU A 29 -12.09 -11.63 2.71
N ASP A 30 -11.15 -11.73 3.66
CA ASP A 30 -10.48 -12.97 4.09
C ASP A 30 -11.35 -13.75 5.09
N GLU A 31 -12.52 -14.22 4.65
CA GLU A 31 -13.10 -15.43 5.25
C GLU A 31 -12.35 -16.64 4.68
N PRO A 32 -11.95 -17.63 5.51
CA PRO A 32 -11.22 -18.81 5.06
C PRO A 32 -12.16 -19.75 4.31
N THR A 33 -12.56 -19.37 3.10
CA THR A 33 -13.22 -20.29 2.19
C THR A 33 -12.14 -21.07 1.46
N SER A 34 -11.85 -22.24 2.02
CA SER A 34 -11.23 -23.36 1.32
C SER A 34 -12.11 -23.78 0.15
N VAL A 35 -12.05 -23.05 -0.96
CA VAL A 35 -12.54 -23.52 -2.26
C VAL A 35 -11.50 -23.12 -3.29
N PRO A 36 -10.81 -24.09 -3.91
CA PRO A 36 -10.00 -23.81 -5.09
C PRO A 36 -10.97 -23.35 -6.18
N MET A 37 -11.00 -22.05 -6.45
CA MET A 37 -11.64 -21.56 -7.66
C MET A 37 -10.65 -21.84 -8.79
N GLU A 38 -10.82 -22.98 -9.47
CA GLU A 38 -10.12 -23.28 -10.71
C GLU A 38 -10.43 -22.16 -11.72
N LEU A 39 -9.46 -21.27 -11.92
CA LEU A 39 -9.44 -20.32 -13.02
C LEU A 39 -8.34 -20.75 -13.99
N ALA A 40 -8.74 -20.93 -15.25
CA ALA A 40 -7.98 -21.53 -16.32
C ALA A 40 -6.57 -20.97 -16.50
N ASP A 41 -5.65 -21.89 -16.83
CA ASP A 41 -4.22 -21.73 -17.11
C ASP A 41 -3.84 -20.39 -17.75
N ALA A 42 -3.54 -19.40 -16.92
CA ALA A 42 -2.77 -18.26 -17.34
C ALA A 42 -1.30 -18.72 -17.43
N ASP A 43 -0.82 -18.89 -18.66
CA ASP A 43 0.56 -19.29 -18.99
C ASP A 43 1.58 -18.39 -18.27
N GLY A 44 2.22 -18.92 -17.22
CA GLY A 44 3.06 -18.17 -16.29
C GLY A 44 4.23 -17.42 -16.96
N ALA A 45 4.70 -17.91 -18.11
CA ALA A 45 5.71 -17.24 -18.92
C ALA A 45 5.19 -15.93 -19.53
N LYS A 46 3.92 -15.90 -19.97
CA LYS A 46 3.28 -14.70 -20.53
C LYS A 46 3.00 -13.65 -19.46
N LEU A 47 2.61 -14.08 -18.27
CA LEU A 47 2.41 -13.20 -17.11
C LEU A 47 3.72 -12.55 -16.66
N SER A 48 4.80 -13.32 -16.61
CA SER A 48 6.15 -12.82 -16.29
C SER A 48 6.67 -11.83 -17.34
N ALA A 49 6.50 -12.13 -18.64
CA ALA A 49 6.87 -11.21 -19.71
C ALA A 49 6.07 -9.90 -19.65
N SER A 50 4.76 -9.98 -19.36
CA SER A 50 3.91 -8.80 -19.22
C SER A 50 4.27 -7.95 -18.00
N ARG A 51 4.58 -8.56 -16.84
CA ARG A 51 5.09 -7.86 -15.65
C ARG A 51 6.37 -7.07 -15.94
N LYS A 52 7.26 -7.65 -16.75
CA LYS A 52 8.50 -7.00 -17.15
C LYS A 52 8.26 -5.81 -18.08
N VAL A 53 7.26 -5.87 -18.96
CA VAL A 53 6.84 -4.74 -19.82
C VAL A 53 6.15 -3.64 -19.01
N LEU A 54 5.38 -4.01 -17.99
CA LEU A 54 4.69 -3.08 -17.10
C LEU A 54 5.59 -2.48 -16.01
N GLU A 55 6.80 -3.01 -15.84
CA GLU A 55 7.71 -2.72 -14.71
C GLU A 55 7.03 -2.87 -13.33
N ASP A 56 6.00 -3.72 -13.26
CA ASP A 56 5.21 -4.00 -12.06
C ASP A 56 5.23 -5.50 -11.78
N PRO A 57 6.03 -5.98 -10.80
CA PRO A 57 6.12 -7.40 -10.46
C PRO A 57 4.82 -7.97 -9.89
N TYR A 58 3.89 -7.10 -9.47
CA TYR A 58 2.60 -7.48 -8.90
C TYR A 58 1.45 -7.40 -9.91
N ALA A 59 1.74 -7.05 -11.17
CA ALA A 59 0.71 -7.08 -12.20
C ALA A 59 0.04 -8.46 -12.24
N TYR A 60 -1.29 -8.47 -12.28
CA TYR A 60 -2.15 -9.65 -12.28
C TYR A 60 -2.20 -10.44 -10.97
N LEU A 61 -1.51 -10.05 -9.89
CA LEU A 61 -1.72 -10.67 -8.57
C LEU A 61 -2.98 -10.10 -7.92
N ASP A 62 -3.84 -10.96 -7.38
CA ASP A 62 -4.79 -10.55 -6.36
C ASP A 62 -4.06 -10.26 -5.03
N GLY A 63 -4.79 -9.74 -4.03
CA GLY A 63 -4.24 -9.43 -2.71
C GLY A 63 -3.61 -10.62 -1.98
N ASP A 64 -3.88 -11.84 -2.43
CA ASP A 64 -3.46 -13.10 -1.79
C ASP A 64 -2.30 -13.76 -2.51
N GLY A 65 -1.96 -13.31 -3.72
CA GLY A 65 -0.90 -13.89 -4.55
C GLY A 65 -1.40 -14.91 -5.58
N GLY A 66 -2.72 -15.06 -5.75
CA GLY A 66 -3.37 -15.69 -6.89
C GLY A 66 -3.46 -14.75 -8.10
N PHE A 67 -3.92 -15.24 -9.26
CA PHE A 67 -4.00 -14.43 -10.48
C PHE A 67 -5.42 -13.89 -10.73
N SER A 68 -5.56 -12.57 -10.88
CA SER A 68 -6.87 -11.89 -10.98
C SER A 68 -7.35 -11.60 -12.42
N ALA A 69 -6.58 -11.94 -13.47
CA ALA A 69 -6.98 -11.63 -14.85
C ALA A 69 -6.52 -12.67 -15.89
N GLY A 70 -7.40 -12.96 -16.86
CA GLY A 70 -7.05 -13.54 -18.15
C GLY A 70 -6.41 -12.48 -19.06
N ILE A 71 -5.38 -12.89 -19.80
CA ILE A 71 -4.58 -12.00 -20.66
C ILE A 71 -5.47 -11.33 -21.71
N VAL A 72 -5.58 -10.00 -21.68
CA VAL A 72 -6.10 -9.23 -22.82
C VAL A 72 -4.90 -8.88 -23.71
N GLU A 73 -4.82 -9.49 -24.89
CA GLU A 73 -3.84 -9.13 -25.92
C GLU A 73 -3.97 -7.64 -26.24
N ALA A 74 -2.97 -6.84 -25.85
CA ALA A 74 -2.86 -5.47 -26.28
C ALA A 74 -2.44 -5.44 -27.76
N THR A 75 -3.41 -5.41 -28.67
CA THR A 75 -3.17 -5.17 -30.09
C THR A 75 -2.67 -3.74 -30.27
N ILE A 76 -1.35 -3.60 -30.44
CA ILE A 76 -0.68 -2.34 -30.79
C ILE A 76 -1.17 -1.92 -32.19
N THR A 77 -2.06 -0.93 -32.26
CA THR A 77 -2.38 -0.24 -33.52
C THR A 77 -1.49 0.99 -33.62
N THR A 78 -0.42 0.86 -34.38
CA THR A 78 0.40 1.97 -34.87
C THR A 78 -0.46 2.89 -35.75
N ARG A 79 -0.78 4.09 -35.25
CA ARG A 79 -1.29 5.18 -36.10
C ARG A 79 -0.16 6.14 -36.42
N SER A 80 0.11 6.19 -37.71
CA SER A 80 1.06 7.03 -38.42
C SER A 80 0.78 8.53 -38.27
N ASN A 81 1.88 9.29 -38.19
CA ASN A 81 1.94 10.74 -38.26
C ASN A 81 1.29 11.26 -39.55
N ASP A 82 0.52 12.34 -39.42
CA ASP A 82 0.36 13.30 -40.52
C ASP A 82 0.40 14.74 -39.99
N ALA A 83 1.01 15.59 -40.79
CA ALA A 83 1.49 16.92 -40.44
C ALA A 83 0.53 18.04 -40.86
N GLY A 84 0.53 19.13 -40.08
CA GLY A 84 0.29 20.48 -40.59
C GLY A 84 -0.90 21.25 -40.00
N SER A 85 -0.62 22.30 -39.22
CA SER A 85 -0.88 23.70 -39.59
C SER A 85 -0.67 24.65 -38.39
N LYS A 86 -0.25 25.87 -38.71
CA LYS A 86 0.21 26.97 -37.84
C LYS A 86 -0.95 27.75 -37.20
N GLY A 87 -0.72 28.35 -36.03
CA GLY A 87 -1.56 29.41 -35.46
C GLY A 87 -1.10 29.82 -34.07
N ALA A 88 -1.02 31.13 -33.79
CA ALA A 88 -0.24 31.74 -32.71
C ALA A 88 -1.02 32.03 -31.41
N HIS A 89 -0.23 32.28 -30.36
CA HIS A 89 -0.53 32.99 -29.10
C HIS A 89 -1.54 32.40 -28.11
N ALA A 90 -1.02 31.89 -26.99
CA ALA A 90 -1.26 32.43 -25.65
C ALA A 90 -0.29 31.75 -24.66
N ALA A 91 0.36 32.55 -23.81
CA ALA A 91 1.24 32.08 -22.76
C ALA A 91 0.45 31.19 -21.77
N SER A 92 0.57 29.88 -21.92
CA SER A 92 0.00 28.92 -20.97
C SER A 92 1.00 28.73 -19.84
N SER A 93 0.65 29.24 -18.66
CA SER A 93 1.33 28.96 -17.40
C SER A 93 1.51 27.45 -17.24
N ASN A 94 2.77 26.98 -17.35
CA ASN A 94 3.18 25.61 -17.09
C ASN A 94 3.02 25.27 -15.60
N ASN A 95 1.80 25.11 -15.12
CA ASN A 95 1.53 24.55 -13.81
C ASN A 95 1.36 23.02 -13.94
N ARG A 96 2.42 22.33 -14.40
CA ARG A 96 2.46 20.87 -14.30
C ARG A 96 2.62 20.54 -12.81
N LYS A 97 1.54 20.06 -12.17
CA LYS A 97 1.56 19.47 -10.81
C LYS A 97 2.83 18.61 -10.70
N ARG A 98 3.77 18.99 -9.83
CA ARG A 98 5.02 18.26 -9.60
C ARG A 98 4.66 16.86 -9.13
N ARG A 99 5.22 15.84 -9.78
CA ARG A 99 5.11 14.43 -9.39
C ARG A 99 6.34 14.06 -8.57
N TYR A 100 6.14 13.34 -7.47
CA TYR A 100 7.24 12.81 -6.68
C TYR A 100 7.60 11.40 -7.14
N ASN A 101 8.90 11.14 -7.24
CA ASN A 101 9.39 9.77 -7.35
C ASN A 101 9.48 9.12 -5.96
N ASP A 102 9.61 7.79 -5.92
CA ASP A 102 9.54 7.02 -4.68
C ASP A 102 10.66 7.40 -3.69
N ALA A 103 11.86 7.76 -4.17
CA ALA A 103 12.95 8.22 -3.29
C ALA A 103 12.66 9.60 -2.66
N GLU A 104 12.02 10.52 -3.38
CA GLU A 104 11.58 11.80 -2.84
C GLU A 104 10.47 11.62 -1.78
N ILE A 105 9.54 10.70 -2.03
CA ILE A 105 8.46 10.36 -1.09
C ILE A 105 9.05 9.75 0.17
N GLU A 106 9.94 8.77 0.04
CA GLU A 106 10.59 8.10 1.17
C GLU A 106 11.42 9.08 1.98
N ALA A 107 12.16 9.97 1.34
CA ALA A 107 12.92 11.02 2.04
C ALA A 107 12.02 11.94 2.87
N LYS A 108 10.82 12.28 2.37
CA LYS A 108 9.83 13.07 3.12
C LYS A 108 9.22 12.29 4.28
N ALA A 109 8.90 11.01 4.09
CA ALA A 109 8.44 10.14 5.17
C ALA A 109 9.50 10.04 6.28
N ILE A 110 10.76 9.78 5.91
CA ILE A 110 11.91 9.74 6.84
C ILE A 110 12.11 11.06 7.57
N ALA A 111 11.97 12.20 6.88
CA ALA A 111 12.08 13.51 7.51
C ALA A 111 11.02 13.69 8.62
N LEU A 112 9.78 13.28 8.36
CA LEU A 112 8.70 13.35 9.35
C LEU A 112 8.92 12.38 10.51
N GLN A 113 9.35 11.13 10.23
CA GLN A 113 9.71 10.14 11.27
C GLN A 113 10.82 10.66 12.20
N ARG A 114 11.87 11.24 11.63
CA ARG A 114 12.97 11.84 12.40
C ARG A 114 12.50 13.05 13.21
N ARG A 115 11.54 13.82 12.70
CA ARG A 115 10.94 14.92 13.43
C ARG A 115 10.15 14.41 14.64
N LEU A 116 9.27 13.42 14.44
CA LEU A 116 8.55 12.75 15.54
C LEU A 116 9.52 12.24 16.60
N TRP A 117 10.60 11.56 16.20
CA TRP A 117 11.60 11.04 17.14
C TRP A 117 12.30 12.13 17.95
N ARG A 118 12.66 13.25 17.33
CA ARG A 118 13.34 14.37 18.01
C ARG A 118 12.40 15.15 18.92
N GLU A 119 11.14 15.30 18.52
CA GLU A 119 10.14 16.11 19.24
C GLU A 119 9.28 15.26 20.21
N ARG A 120 9.56 13.96 20.36
CA ARG A 120 8.71 13.05 21.14
C ARG A 120 8.50 13.46 22.59
N ASP A 121 9.52 14.04 23.24
CA ASP A 121 9.42 14.47 24.63
C ASP A 121 8.44 15.64 24.81
N GLN A 122 8.15 16.37 23.72
CA GLN A 122 7.20 17.49 23.70
C GLN A 122 5.82 17.07 23.20
N LEU A 123 5.77 16.03 22.35
CA LEU A 123 4.53 15.59 21.69
C LEU A 123 3.70 14.63 22.54
N TRP A 124 4.32 13.85 23.43
CA TRP A 124 3.61 12.91 24.31
C TRP A 124 3.43 13.52 25.70
N GLU A 125 2.21 13.42 26.22
CA GLU A 125 1.92 13.75 27.61
C GLU A 125 2.45 12.62 28.50
N GLY A 126 3.48 12.90 29.28
CA GLY A 126 4.11 11.92 30.17
C GLY A 126 5.36 11.27 29.56
N ALA A 127 5.55 9.97 29.80
CA ALA A 127 6.73 9.25 29.34
C ALA A 127 6.64 8.98 27.82
N PRO A 128 7.54 9.54 27.00
CA PRO A 128 7.51 9.37 25.56
C PRO A 128 7.93 7.94 25.17
N PRO A 129 7.45 7.40 24.03
CA PRO A 129 7.82 6.06 23.58
C PRO A 129 9.33 5.93 23.36
N THR A 130 9.89 4.82 23.83
CA THR A 130 11.32 4.49 23.62
C THR A 130 11.54 3.62 22.39
N ASN A 131 10.50 2.92 21.93
CA ASN A 131 10.52 2.12 20.71
C ASN A 131 10.29 3.04 19.49
N PRO A 132 11.20 3.07 18.49
CA PRO A 132 11.03 3.88 17.29
C PRO A 132 9.75 3.61 16.50
N ILE A 133 9.21 2.39 16.56
CA ILE A 133 7.96 2.04 15.86
C ILE A 133 6.75 2.70 16.55
N GLU A 134 6.74 2.76 17.88
CA GLU A 134 5.67 3.40 18.65
C GLU A 134 5.63 4.92 18.49
N VAL A 135 6.75 5.52 18.07
CA VAL A 135 6.83 6.95 17.74
C VAL A 135 6.13 7.28 16.41
N LEU A 136 5.83 6.29 15.57
CA LEU A 136 5.13 6.46 14.28
C LEU A 136 3.61 6.64 14.49
N ASP A 137 3.23 7.60 15.32
CA ASP A 137 1.85 7.97 15.62
C ASP A 137 1.32 8.99 14.59
N ILE A 138 0.24 8.63 13.91
CA ILE A 138 -0.32 9.43 12.81
C ILE A 138 -0.98 10.72 13.33
N ARG A 139 -1.62 10.69 14.51
CA ARG A 139 -2.25 11.89 15.08
C ARG A 139 -1.18 12.92 15.42
N LYS A 140 -0.07 12.50 16.05
CA LYS A 140 1.07 13.38 16.32
C LYS A 140 1.70 13.88 15.02
N ALA A 141 1.82 13.01 14.01
CA ALA A 141 2.35 13.39 12.70
C ALA A 141 1.50 14.43 11.98
N LEU A 142 0.17 14.26 11.99
CA LEU A 142 -0.80 15.24 11.46
C LEU A 142 -0.69 16.58 12.20
N GLY A 143 -0.64 16.55 13.53
CA GLY A 143 -0.44 17.76 14.33
C GLY A 143 0.86 18.50 13.98
N LEU A 144 1.97 17.78 13.76
CA LEU A 144 3.25 18.37 13.34
C LEU A 144 3.18 19.06 11.96
N VAL A 145 2.32 18.58 11.06
CA VAL A 145 2.10 19.18 9.75
C VAL A 145 0.94 20.19 9.74
N GLY A 146 0.36 20.46 10.91
CA GLY A 146 -0.67 21.49 11.12
C GLY A 146 -2.08 21.04 10.78
N TYR A 147 -2.38 19.74 10.89
CA TYR A 147 -3.70 19.18 10.66
C TYR A 147 -4.29 18.55 11.93
N ASP A 148 -5.57 18.78 12.15
CA ASP A 148 -6.34 18.09 13.18
C ASP A 148 -6.93 16.78 12.66
N LEU A 149 -7.13 15.80 13.54
CA LEU A 149 -7.76 14.52 13.21
C LEU A 149 -9.10 14.36 13.93
N VAL A 150 -10.17 14.25 13.14
CA VAL A 150 -11.56 14.05 13.57
C VAL A 150 -12.08 12.70 13.08
N PHE A 151 -12.88 12.02 13.91
CA PHE A 151 -13.58 10.81 13.53
C PHE A 151 -15.07 11.10 13.33
N GLU A 152 -15.65 10.55 12.26
CA GLU A 152 -17.08 10.67 11.95
C GLU A 152 -17.72 9.28 11.84
N SER A 153 -19.03 9.17 12.09
CA SER A 153 -19.76 7.89 12.04
C SER A 153 -19.79 7.24 10.65
N GLY A 154 -19.45 7.99 9.60
CA GLY A 154 -19.39 7.56 8.22
C GLY A 154 -19.18 8.78 7.32
N LEU A 155 -18.43 8.61 6.22
CA LEU A 155 -18.13 9.69 5.28
C LEU A 155 -18.94 9.61 3.98
N GLY A 156 -19.80 8.59 3.88
CA GLY A 156 -20.63 8.30 2.71
C GLY A 156 -19.89 7.47 1.65
N ASN A 157 -20.54 7.24 0.51
CA ASN A 157 -19.99 6.45 -0.57
C ASN A 157 -19.43 7.33 -1.69
N ASP A 158 -18.33 6.89 -2.30
CA ASP A 158 -17.84 7.46 -3.53
C ASP A 158 -18.89 7.24 -4.65
N PRO A 159 -19.33 8.29 -5.37
CA PRO A 159 -20.37 8.16 -6.39
C PRO A 159 -19.99 7.29 -7.60
N ARG A 160 -18.71 7.08 -7.85
CA ARG A 160 -18.16 6.37 -9.04
C ARG A 160 -17.83 4.93 -8.72
N THR A 161 -17.18 4.67 -7.59
CA THR A 161 -16.82 3.32 -7.15
C THR A 161 -17.90 2.72 -6.26
N HIS A 162 -18.86 3.50 -5.74
CA HIS A 162 -19.82 3.03 -4.74
C HIS A 162 -19.15 2.31 -3.55
N ILE A 163 -17.88 2.62 -3.29
CA ILE A 163 -17.12 2.16 -2.13
C ILE A 163 -17.30 3.23 -1.05
N GLU A 164 -17.47 2.79 0.20
CA GLU A 164 -17.54 3.71 1.33
C GLU A 164 -16.20 4.44 1.51
N VAL A 165 -16.24 5.76 1.69
CA VAL A 165 -15.05 6.59 1.89
C VAL A 165 -14.51 6.37 3.31
N ALA A 166 -13.27 5.89 3.42
CA ALA A 166 -12.63 5.64 4.71
C ALA A 166 -11.95 6.88 5.31
N GLY A 167 -11.43 7.77 4.47
CA GLY A 167 -10.67 8.97 4.84
C GLY A 167 -10.99 10.17 3.96
N LEU A 168 -10.77 11.37 4.49
CA LEU A 168 -10.94 12.62 3.75
C LEU A 168 -10.05 13.71 4.33
N ILE A 169 -9.36 14.45 3.47
CA ILE A 169 -8.59 15.63 3.88
C ILE A 169 -9.26 16.94 3.40
N ASP A 170 -9.58 17.78 4.37
CA ASP A 170 -9.99 19.17 4.16
C ASP A 170 -8.76 20.07 4.36
N ARG A 171 -8.17 20.50 3.24
CA ARG A 171 -6.91 21.27 3.27
C ARG A 171 -7.12 22.74 3.61
N ASP A 172 -8.34 23.24 3.42
CA ASP A 172 -8.72 24.62 3.74
C ASP A 172 -8.98 24.73 5.25
N ALA A 173 -9.73 23.78 5.81
CA ALA A 173 -9.98 23.70 7.25
C ALA A 173 -8.80 23.14 8.05
N LYS A 174 -7.81 22.54 7.37
CA LYS A 174 -6.69 21.81 7.99
C LYS A 174 -7.15 20.66 8.89
N VAL A 175 -8.09 19.86 8.38
CA VAL A 175 -8.66 18.71 9.10
C VAL A 175 -8.57 17.46 8.25
N VAL A 176 -8.13 16.36 8.85
CA VAL A 176 -8.31 15.01 8.34
C VAL A 176 -9.49 14.37 9.06
N LYS A 177 -10.37 13.76 8.29
CA LYS A 177 -11.55 13.03 8.77
C LYS A 177 -11.37 11.55 8.46
N ALA A 178 -11.72 10.69 9.40
CA ALA A 178 -11.77 9.25 9.19
C ALA A 178 -13.14 8.68 9.59
N SER A 179 -13.61 7.71 8.81
CA SER A 179 -14.84 6.97 9.10
C SER A 179 -14.62 5.98 10.25
N LEU A 180 -15.59 5.92 11.15
CA LEU A 180 -15.67 4.92 12.23
C LEU A 180 -16.27 3.58 11.77
N GLN A 181 -16.72 3.46 10.51
CA GLN A 181 -17.29 2.21 9.99
C GLN A 181 -16.21 1.16 9.73
N PHE A 182 -14.96 1.58 9.54
CA PHE A 182 -13.80 0.71 9.38
C PHE A 182 -13.23 0.36 10.76
N VAL A 183 -13.61 -0.80 11.27
CA VAL A 183 -13.30 -1.23 12.64
C VAL A 183 -11.90 -1.84 12.79
N GLU A 184 -11.31 -2.33 11.69
CA GLU A 184 -10.01 -2.97 11.73
C GLU A 184 -8.88 -1.91 11.90
N PRO A 185 -8.09 -1.97 12.99
CA PRO A 185 -7.10 -0.94 13.29
C PRO A 185 -6.04 -0.74 12.20
N ALA A 186 -5.63 -1.82 11.54
CA ALA A 186 -4.64 -1.77 10.46
C ALA A 186 -5.13 -0.94 9.26
N TYR A 187 -6.43 -1.00 8.96
CA TYR A 187 -7.05 -0.28 7.85
C TYR A 187 -7.14 1.19 8.15
N GLN A 188 -7.71 1.53 9.29
CA GLN A 188 -7.79 2.91 9.74
C GLN A 188 -6.41 3.55 9.80
N ARG A 189 -5.39 2.80 10.24
CA ARG A 189 -4.00 3.27 10.28
C ARG A 189 -3.44 3.51 8.88
N PHE A 190 -3.70 2.65 7.90
CA PHE A 190 -3.26 2.88 6.51
C PHE A 190 -3.97 4.07 5.87
N THR A 191 -5.31 4.15 5.99
CA THR A 191 -6.11 5.28 5.51
C THR A 191 -5.64 6.61 6.08
N LEU A 192 -5.41 6.69 7.39
CA LEU A 192 -4.91 7.91 8.01
C LEU A 192 -3.49 8.29 7.55
N ALA A 193 -2.64 7.29 7.31
CA ALA A 193 -1.30 7.52 6.78
C ALA A 193 -1.32 7.97 5.32
N HIS A 194 -2.31 7.51 4.54
CA HIS A 194 -2.58 8.00 3.18
C HIS A 194 -2.95 9.49 3.22
N GLU A 195 -3.90 9.90 4.06
CA GLU A 195 -4.28 11.31 4.21
C GLU A 195 -3.12 12.18 4.71
N LEU A 196 -2.29 11.65 5.61
CA LEU A 196 -1.04 12.30 6.01
C LEU A 196 -0.09 12.49 4.81
N GLY A 197 -0.03 11.50 3.91
CA GLY A 197 0.69 11.61 2.65
C GLY A 197 0.20 12.77 1.78
N HIS A 198 -1.11 12.94 1.66
CA HIS A 198 -1.69 14.12 1.01
C HIS A 198 -1.29 15.43 1.69
N ALA A 199 -1.35 15.51 3.02
CA ALA A 199 -0.96 16.69 3.77
C ALA A 199 0.52 17.07 3.55
N VAL A 200 1.41 16.09 3.46
CA VAL A 200 2.87 16.28 3.34
C VAL A 200 3.32 16.54 1.90
N LEU A 201 2.75 15.83 0.94
CA LEU A 201 3.18 15.88 -0.47
C LEU A 201 2.46 16.97 -1.26
N HIS A 202 1.19 17.24 -0.92
CA HIS A 202 0.31 18.09 -1.70
C HIS A 202 -0.33 19.22 -0.87
N PRO A 203 0.46 20.07 -0.19
CA PRO A 203 -0.06 21.10 0.69
C PRO A 203 -0.81 22.23 -0.03
N ASP A 204 -0.48 22.49 -1.29
CA ASP A 204 -0.99 23.63 -2.08
C ASP A 204 -2.22 23.28 -2.96
N GLY A 205 -2.74 22.06 -2.86
CA GLY A 205 -3.98 21.69 -3.55
C GLY A 205 -5.19 22.20 -2.79
N GLY A 206 -5.71 23.40 -3.06
CA GLY A 206 -6.89 23.92 -2.35
C GLY A 206 -8.13 23.02 -2.44
N GLY A 207 -9.03 23.15 -1.46
CA GLY A 207 -10.31 22.44 -1.39
C GLY A 207 -10.31 21.11 -0.63
N ILE A 208 -11.51 20.54 -0.48
CA ILE A 208 -11.73 19.20 0.09
C ILE A 208 -11.32 18.14 -0.94
N HIS A 209 -10.35 17.31 -0.58
CA HIS A 209 -10.02 16.10 -1.32
C HIS A 209 -10.78 14.94 -0.72
N ARG A 210 -11.85 14.56 -1.40
CA ARG A 210 -12.40 13.21 -1.32
C ARG A 210 -11.57 12.34 -2.25
N ASP A 211 -11.64 11.03 -2.14
CA ASP A 211 -11.06 10.05 -3.07
C ASP A 211 -11.39 10.26 -4.58
N ARG A 212 -12.05 11.35 -5.00
CA ARG A 212 -11.71 12.22 -6.17
C ARG A 212 -12.66 13.42 -6.31
N PRO A 213 -12.29 14.46 -7.11
CA PRO A 213 -13.16 15.60 -7.39
C PRO A 213 -14.35 15.29 -8.33
N LEU A 214 -15.44 16.02 -8.09
CA LEU A 214 -16.79 15.85 -8.65
C LEU A 214 -16.95 16.08 -10.16
N ASP A 215 -15.97 16.60 -10.89
CA ASP A 215 -16.24 17.10 -12.25
C ASP A 215 -15.89 16.10 -13.37
N GLY A 216 -16.88 15.86 -14.22
CA GLY A 216 -16.96 14.78 -15.21
C GLY A 216 -16.29 15.07 -16.55
N MET A 217 -15.02 15.49 -16.54
CA MET A 217 -14.25 15.62 -17.79
C MET A 217 -12.99 14.76 -17.75
N THR A 218 -12.95 13.79 -18.67
CA THR A 218 -11.88 12.87 -19.02
C THR A 218 -10.48 13.43 -18.72
N ARG A 219 -9.88 13.03 -17.60
CA ARG A 219 -8.46 13.24 -17.33
C ARG A 219 -7.86 12.02 -16.67
N SER A 220 -6.94 11.40 -17.40
CA SER A 220 -5.86 10.58 -16.86
C SER A 220 -5.43 11.09 -15.48
N ARG A 221 -5.58 10.21 -14.47
CA ARG A 221 -4.64 9.98 -13.37
C ARG A 221 -4.29 11.21 -12.52
N GLU A 222 -4.77 11.27 -11.27
CA GLU A 222 -4.12 12.10 -10.25
C GLU A 222 -2.92 11.32 -9.69
N PRO A 223 -1.67 11.76 -9.93
CA PRO A 223 -0.47 11.10 -9.41
C PRO A 223 -0.45 11.04 -7.88
N GLY A 224 -1.18 11.96 -7.24
CA GLY A 224 -1.19 12.13 -5.79
C GLY A 224 -1.70 10.94 -4.99
N GLU A 225 -2.59 10.10 -5.56
CA GLU A 225 -3.10 8.89 -4.90
C GLU A 225 -1.99 7.85 -4.71
N ARG A 226 -1.27 7.53 -5.80
CA ARG A 226 -0.10 6.65 -5.75
C ARG A 226 0.96 7.20 -4.80
N GLU A 227 1.16 8.51 -4.84
CA GLU A 227 2.17 9.17 -4.02
C GLU A 227 1.78 9.13 -2.53
N ALA A 228 0.50 9.26 -2.20
CA ALA A 228 -0.04 9.12 -0.84
C ALA A 228 0.05 7.68 -0.33
N ASP A 229 -0.32 6.67 -1.13
CA ASP A 229 -0.17 5.26 -0.78
C ASP A 229 1.30 4.88 -0.55
N ARG A 230 2.20 5.38 -1.40
CA ARG A 230 3.65 5.22 -1.22
C ARG A 230 4.13 5.91 0.04
N PHE A 231 3.66 7.12 0.32
CA PHE A 231 3.98 7.81 1.56
C PHE A 231 3.51 7.01 2.78
N ALA A 232 2.28 6.52 2.78
CA ALA A 232 1.71 5.70 3.86
C ALA A 232 2.59 4.47 4.11
N THR A 233 2.98 3.77 3.04
CA THR A 233 3.88 2.62 3.08
C THR A 233 5.22 2.95 3.72
N PHE A 234 5.90 4.00 3.25
CA PHE A 234 7.22 4.39 3.79
C PHE A 234 7.13 4.94 5.21
N PHE A 235 6.03 5.64 5.53
CA PHE A 235 5.78 6.18 6.86
C PHE A 235 5.56 5.08 7.88
N LEU A 236 4.67 4.11 7.57
CA LEU A 236 4.26 3.04 8.46
C LEU A 236 5.26 1.88 8.52
N MET A 237 5.97 1.59 7.43
CA MET A 237 6.95 0.50 7.34
C MET A 237 8.31 1.02 6.84
N PRO A 238 9.04 1.80 7.68
CA PRO A 238 10.31 2.38 7.29
C PRO A 238 11.34 1.27 7.09
N GLU A 239 12.08 1.32 5.96
CA GLU A 239 12.98 0.23 5.56
C GLU A 239 13.96 -0.17 6.68
N LYS A 240 14.62 0.81 7.31
CA LYS A 240 15.61 0.55 8.34
C LYS A 240 15.02 -0.22 9.53
N LEU A 241 13.88 0.23 10.05
CA LEU A 241 13.22 -0.42 11.19
C LEU A 241 12.73 -1.81 10.81
N LEU A 242 12.15 -1.96 9.61
CA LEU A 242 11.65 -3.25 9.15
C LEU A 242 12.79 -4.27 8.97
N ARG A 243 13.92 -3.88 8.39
CA ARG A 243 15.13 -4.73 8.29
C ARG A 243 15.64 -5.16 9.66
N GLU A 244 15.72 -4.23 10.62
CA GLU A 244 16.16 -4.52 11.99
C GLU A 244 15.23 -5.54 12.66
N CYS A 245 13.92 -5.32 12.60
CA CYS A 245 12.92 -6.26 13.13
C CYS A 245 12.95 -7.62 12.43
N PHE A 246 13.17 -7.62 11.10
CA PHE A 246 13.25 -8.84 10.31
C PHE A 246 14.46 -9.70 10.72
N VAL A 247 15.64 -9.10 10.84
CA VAL A 247 16.87 -9.78 11.31
C VAL A 247 16.70 -10.29 12.74
N GLN A 248 16.13 -9.47 13.64
CA GLN A 248 15.86 -9.89 15.02
C GLN A 248 14.92 -11.10 15.08
N ARG A 249 13.95 -11.18 14.17
CA ARG A 249 12.95 -12.25 14.12
C ARG A 249 13.48 -13.53 13.48
N PHE A 250 14.06 -13.42 12.29
CA PHE A 250 14.41 -14.57 11.45
C PHE A 250 15.90 -14.91 11.47
N GLY A 251 16.73 -14.09 12.12
CA GLY A 251 18.17 -14.31 12.22
C GLY A 251 18.93 -14.13 10.90
N THR A 252 18.29 -13.56 9.88
CA THR A 252 18.86 -13.36 8.54
C THR A 252 18.39 -12.04 7.94
N GLU A 253 19.21 -11.45 7.07
CA GLU A 253 18.84 -10.27 6.27
C GLU A 253 17.94 -10.62 5.08
N CYS A 254 17.98 -11.88 4.65
CA CYS A 254 17.19 -12.39 3.53
C CYS A 254 16.76 -13.83 3.84
N PHE A 255 15.45 -14.06 3.91
CA PHE A 255 14.90 -15.38 4.15
C PHE A 255 14.96 -16.23 2.87
N VAL A 256 15.54 -17.42 2.99
CA VAL A 256 15.55 -18.44 1.94
C VAL A 256 14.88 -19.68 2.51
N LEU A 257 13.97 -20.27 1.74
CA LEU A 257 13.32 -21.51 2.15
C LEU A 257 14.30 -22.67 2.04
N THR A 258 14.66 -23.24 3.18
CA THR A 258 15.46 -24.46 3.33
C THR A 258 14.77 -25.35 4.36
N ASP A 259 15.19 -26.60 4.51
CA ASP A 259 14.63 -27.47 5.56
C ASP A 259 14.80 -26.87 6.96
N ASP A 260 15.93 -26.21 7.23
CA ASP A 260 16.18 -25.56 8.53
C ASP A 260 15.21 -24.40 8.76
N THR A 261 14.99 -23.54 7.76
CA THR A 261 14.09 -22.39 7.91
C THR A 261 12.62 -22.80 7.88
N ALA A 262 12.28 -23.85 7.13
CA ALA A 262 10.94 -24.46 7.12
C ALA A 262 10.61 -25.10 8.48
N PHE A 263 11.57 -25.81 9.06
CA PHE A 263 11.44 -26.38 10.40
C PHE A 263 11.32 -25.28 11.45
N ALA A 264 12.13 -24.22 11.36
CA ALA A 264 12.03 -23.08 12.26
C ALA A 264 10.68 -22.33 12.14
N LEU A 265 10.10 -22.26 10.94
CA LEU A 265 8.85 -21.54 10.67
C LEU A 265 7.61 -22.33 11.10
N SER A 266 7.56 -23.63 10.81
CA SER A 266 6.33 -24.42 10.97
C SER A 266 6.55 -25.88 11.38
N ARG A 267 7.78 -26.26 11.77
CA ARG A 267 8.16 -27.62 12.18
C ARG A 267 7.85 -28.69 11.13
N THR A 268 8.01 -28.33 9.87
CA THR A 268 7.78 -29.21 8.71
C THR A 268 8.93 -29.05 7.71
N THR A 269 8.94 -29.88 6.67
CA THR A 269 9.94 -29.84 5.59
C THR A 269 9.75 -28.63 4.66
N SER A 270 10.80 -28.26 3.92
CA SER A 270 10.68 -27.19 2.91
C SER A 270 9.59 -27.46 1.88
N ASP A 271 9.45 -28.72 1.45
CA ASP A 271 8.45 -29.11 0.45
C ASP A 271 7.02 -28.82 0.92
N ALA A 272 6.70 -29.18 2.17
CA ALA A 272 5.37 -28.92 2.73
C ALA A 272 5.09 -27.41 2.95
N VAL A 273 6.13 -26.61 3.21
CA VAL A 273 6.00 -25.14 3.23
C VAL A 273 5.77 -24.61 1.82
N GLN A 274 6.52 -25.09 0.84
CA GLN A 274 6.42 -24.70 -0.57
C GLN A 274 5.02 -25.01 -1.14
N GLU A 275 4.47 -26.20 -0.85
CA GLU A 275 3.13 -26.60 -1.27
C GLU A 275 2.04 -25.63 -0.74
N LYS A 276 2.18 -25.16 0.50
CA LYS A 276 1.27 -24.17 1.09
C LYS A 276 1.54 -22.74 0.63
N ASN A 277 2.73 -22.49 0.08
CA ASN A 277 3.19 -21.16 -0.32
C ASN A 277 3.69 -21.19 -1.78
N PRO A 278 2.79 -21.39 -2.76
CA PRO A 278 3.17 -21.62 -4.15
C PRO A 278 3.83 -20.42 -4.82
N THR A 279 3.66 -19.21 -4.27
CA THR A 279 4.28 -17.99 -4.80
C THR A 279 5.05 -17.25 -3.72
N LEU A 280 5.98 -16.38 -4.13
CA LEU A 280 6.75 -15.53 -3.22
C LEU A 280 5.82 -14.70 -2.31
N ARG A 281 4.67 -14.24 -2.82
CA ARG A 281 3.65 -13.51 -2.06
C ARG A 281 3.03 -14.35 -0.94
N HIS A 282 2.74 -15.63 -1.18
CA HIS A 282 2.22 -16.50 -0.13
C HIS A 282 3.26 -16.68 0.98
N LEU A 283 4.53 -16.93 0.61
CA LEU A 283 5.62 -17.02 1.58
C LEU A 283 5.78 -15.70 2.35
N ALA A 284 5.71 -14.55 1.67
CA ALA A 284 5.76 -13.23 2.28
C ALA A 284 4.62 -13.00 3.28
N ARG A 285 3.38 -13.40 2.95
CA ARG A 285 2.22 -13.34 3.86
C ARG A 285 2.45 -14.24 5.09
N THR A 286 2.95 -15.46 4.88
CA THR A 286 3.31 -16.37 5.98
C THR A 286 4.36 -15.75 6.90
N LEU A 287 5.44 -15.17 6.37
CA LEU A 287 6.46 -14.50 7.18
C LEU A 287 5.93 -13.22 7.87
N ALA A 288 5.10 -12.44 7.18
CA ALA A 288 4.49 -11.22 7.71
C ALA A 288 3.55 -11.52 8.89
N ALA A 289 2.78 -12.62 8.81
CA ALA A 289 1.83 -13.07 9.82
C ALA A 289 2.43 -14.01 10.88
N ALA A 290 3.62 -14.58 10.65
CA ALA A 290 4.21 -15.55 11.56
C ALA A 290 4.34 -14.96 12.97
N GLU A 291 3.74 -15.61 13.97
CA GLU A 291 3.88 -15.26 15.40
C GLU A 291 4.91 -16.13 16.12
N THR A 292 5.37 -17.20 15.48
CA THR A 292 6.40 -18.08 16.00
C THR A 292 7.49 -18.30 14.96
N TYR A 293 8.75 -18.29 15.39
CA TYR A 293 9.89 -18.72 14.58
C TYR A 293 10.95 -19.29 15.52
N ASN A 294 11.53 -20.44 15.18
CA ASN A 294 12.50 -21.16 16.01
C ASN A 294 12.02 -21.36 17.46
N SER A 295 10.75 -21.76 17.61
CA SER A 295 10.05 -21.93 18.90
C SER A 295 9.96 -20.67 19.79
N ARG A 296 10.27 -19.48 19.28
CA ARG A 296 10.10 -18.20 19.99
C ARG A 296 8.81 -17.52 19.55
N ALA A 297 7.89 -17.35 20.47
CA ALA A 297 6.65 -16.61 20.24
C ALA A 297 6.88 -15.10 20.39
N SER A 298 6.34 -14.31 19.47
CA SER A 298 6.36 -12.84 19.50
C SER A 298 5.35 -12.28 18.51
N LYS A 299 4.92 -11.03 18.70
CA LYS A 299 4.03 -10.33 17.75
C LYS A 299 4.56 -10.46 16.32
N SER A 300 3.68 -10.74 15.36
CA SER A 300 4.02 -10.79 13.94
C SER A 300 4.59 -9.45 13.45
N LEU A 301 5.30 -9.44 12.31
CA LEU A 301 5.80 -8.18 11.75
C LEU A 301 4.63 -7.25 11.42
N ALA A 302 3.56 -7.76 10.81
CA ALA A 302 2.36 -6.98 10.53
C ALA A 302 1.80 -6.32 11.81
N ALA A 303 1.67 -7.09 12.89
CA ALA A 303 1.17 -6.58 14.18
C ALA A 303 2.14 -5.59 14.86
N GLN A 304 3.45 -5.76 14.73
CA GLN A 304 4.44 -4.83 15.28
C GLN A 304 4.36 -3.45 14.63
N PHE A 305 4.16 -3.39 13.30
CA PHE A 305 4.06 -2.14 12.56
C PHE A 305 2.62 -1.57 12.49
N GLY A 306 1.63 -2.33 12.99
CA GLY A 306 0.22 -1.94 12.98
C GLY A 306 -0.35 -1.85 11.57
N VAL A 307 0.07 -2.74 10.68
CA VAL A 307 -0.39 -2.81 9.28
C VAL A 307 -0.96 -4.19 9.00
N SER A 308 -1.65 -4.33 7.88
CA SER A 308 -2.18 -5.63 7.49
C SER A 308 -1.08 -6.59 7.02
N VAL A 309 -1.41 -7.89 7.02
CA VAL A 309 -0.51 -8.94 6.53
C VAL A 309 -0.19 -8.72 5.05
N GLY A 310 -1.17 -8.33 4.24
CA GLY A 310 -0.98 -8.02 2.83
C GLY A 310 -0.02 -6.84 2.61
N ALA A 311 -0.18 -5.74 3.36
CA ALA A 311 0.68 -4.56 3.25
C ALA A 311 2.13 -4.87 3.61
N MET A 312 2.32 -5.61 4.71
CA MET A 312 3.63 -6.07 5.15
C MET A 312 4.27 -7.01 4.12
N ALA A 313 3.52 -7.98 3.58
CA ALA A 313 4.02 -8.92 2.59
C ALA A 313 4.55 -8.22 1.33
N ILE A 314 3.80 -7.25 0.79
CA ILE A 314 4.27 -6.43 -0.35
C ILE A 314 5.59 -5.74 0.03
N ARG A 315 5.67 -5.16 1.23
CA ARG A 315 6.85 -4.41 1.66
C ARG A 315 8.08 -5.32 1.82
N LEU A 316 7.91 -6.53 2.33
CA LEU A 316 8.99 -7.51 2.46
C LEU A 316 9.58 -7.86 1.08
N GLU A 317 8.73 -8.03 0.07
CA GLU A 317 9.16 -8.30 -1.31
C GLU A 317 9.86 -7.11 -1.96
N GLU A 318 9.31 -5.89 -1.81
CA GLU A 318 9.94 -4.67 -2.34
C GLU A 318 11.35 -4.43 -1.77
N LEU A 319 11.57 -4.79 -0.51
CA LEU A 319 12.86 -4.68 0.15
C LEU A 319 13.80 -5.86 -0.12
N GLY A 320 13.34 -6.88 -0.85
CA GLY A 320 14.12 -8.08 -1.17
C GLY A 320 14.45 -8.94 0.05
N LEU A 321 13.59 -8.95 1.07
CA LEU A 321 13.83 -9.64 2.35
C LEU A 321 13.58 -11.14 2.29
N LEU A 322 13.10 -11.64 1.16
CA LEU A 322 12.90 -13.06 0.92
C LEU A 322 13.16 -13.41 -0.54
N LYS A 323 13.54 -14.66 -0.77
CA LYS A 323 13.72 -15.24 -2.10
C LYS A 323 13.07 -16.62 -2.13
N ALA A 324 12.55 -16.99 -3.30
CA ALA A 324 12.16 -18.35 -3.61
C ALA A 324 13.41 -19.22 -3.83
#